data_AF-A0A2I3GZ26-F1
#
_entry.id   AF-A0A2I3GZ26-F1
#
_cell.length_a   1.000
_cell.length_b   1.000
_cell.length_c   1.000
_cell.angle_alpha   90.00
_cell.angle_beta   90.00
_cell.angle_gamma   90.00
#
_symmetry.space_group_name_H-M   'P 1'
#
loop_
_entity.id
_entity.type
_entity.pdbx_description
1 polymer ?
#
loop_
_entity_poly.entity_id
_entity_poly.type
_entity_poly.pdbx_seq_one_letter_code
_entity_poly.pdbx_strand_id
1 'polypeptide(L)'
;MATAAGAAYFQRGSLFWFTVITLSFGYYTWVVFWPQSIPYQNLGPLGPFTQYLVDHHHTLLRNGYWLAWLIHVGESLYAIVLCK
;
A
#
# COMPACT_ATOMS: atom_id res chain seq x y z
N MET A 1 -30.10 -26.22 -17.52
CA MET A 1 -28.73 -25.75 -17.18
C MET A 1 -28.46 -24.44 -17.89
N ALA A 2 -28.95 -23.32 -17.34
CA ALA A 2 -28.59 -21.98 -17.77
C ALA A 2 -29.05 -21.00 -16.67
N THR A 3 -28.26 -20.82 -15.63
CA THR A 3 -28.55 -19.83 -14.57
C THR A 3 -27.24 -19.21 -14.09
N ALA A 4 -27.09 -17.91 -14.41
CA ALA A 4 -26.18 -16.95 -13.80
C ALA A 4 -24.66 -17.11 -14.02
N ALA A 5 -24.20 -17.02 -15.28
CA ALA A 5 -22.80 -16.72 -15.59
C ALA A 5 -22.44 -15.22 -15.47
N GLY A 6 -23.38 -14.36 -15.04
CA GLY A 6 -23.26 -12.90 -15.10
C GLY A 6 -22.93 -12.16 -13.80
N ALA A 7 -22.75 -12.84 -12.66
CA ALA A 7 -22.69 -12.18 -11.34
C ALA A 7 -21.34 -12.34 -10.60
N ALA A 8 -20.30 -12.84 -11.27
CA ALA A 8 -19.00 -13.14 -10.63
C ALA A 8 -17.88 -12.14 -10.95
N TYR A 9 -18.11 -11.12 -11.79
CA TYR A 9 -17.04 -10.22 -12.23
C TYR A 9 -16.54 -9.27 -11.12
N PHE A 10 -17.39 -8.92 -10.16
CA PHE A 10 -17.04 -8.03 -9.04
C PHE A 10 -17.20 -8.74 -7.72
N GLN A 11 -16.21 -9.58 -7.41
CA GLN A 11 -16.10 -10.21 -6.10
C GLN A 11 -15.49 -9.22 -5.10
N ARG A 12 -16.01 -9.22 -3.86
CA ARG A 12 -15.41 -8.45 -2.76
C ARG A 12 -13.95 -8.87 -2.59
N GLY A 13 -13.03 -7.91 -2.62
CA GLY A 13 -11.61 -8.16 -2.41
C GLY A 13 -11.35 -8.85 -1.06
N SER A 14 -10.29 -9.67 -1.01
CA SER A 14 -9.93 -10.40 0.21
C SER A 14 -9.62 -9.44 1.35
N LEU A 15 -10.29 -9.65 2.50
CA LEU A 15 -10.02 -8.89 3.73
C LEU A 15 -8.56 -8.98 4.17
N PHE A 16 -7.92 -10.13 3.92
CA PHE A 16 -6.50 -10.31 4.19
C PHE A 16 -5.66 -9.30 3.41
N TRP A 17 -5.91 -9.16 2.10
CA TRP A 17 -5.17 -8.22 1.26
C TRP A 17 -5.45 -6.77 1.63
N PHE A 18 -6.70 -6.43 1.96
CA PHE A 18 -7.03 -5.09 2.45
C PHE A 18 -6.25 -4.74 3.73
N THR A 19 -6.16 -5.66 4.68
CA THR A 19 -5.39 -5.46 5.91
C THR A 19 -3.90 -5.29 5.61
N VAL A 20 -3.32 -6.17 4.79
CA VAL A 20 -1.90 -6.10 4.41
C VAL A 20 -1.57 -4.77 3.72
N ILE A 21 -2.39 -4.33 2.76
CA ILE A 21 -2.21 -3.06 2.06
C ILE A 21 -2.31 -1.88 3.04
N THR A 22 -3.35 -1.88 3.89
CA THR A 22 -3.58 -0.78 4.85
C THR A 22 -2.43 -0.65 5.85
N LEU A 23 -1.96 -1.77 6.42
CA LEU A 23 -0.82 -1.76 7.34
C LEU A 23 0.47 -1.31 6.64
N SER A 24 0.69 -1.76 5.41
CA SER A 24 1.87 -1.39 4.62
C SER A 24 1.87 0.11 4.28
N PHE A 25 0.74 0.66 3.84
CA PHE A 25 0.58 2.09 3.60
C PHE A 25 0.67 2.93 4.87
N GLY A 26 0.12 2.44 5.98
CA GLY A 26 0.25 3.08 7.29
C GLY A 26 1.71 3.17 7.72
N TYR A 27 2.45 2.06 7.64
CA TYR A 27 3.88 2.03 7.91
C TYR A 27 4.66 2.95 6.97
N TYR A 28 4.38 2.92 5.66
CA TYR A 28 5.07 3.78 4.71
C TYR A 28 4.80 5.28 4.98
N THR A 29 3.56 5.63 5.28
CA THR A 29 3.19 6.99 5.72
C THR A 29 3.96 7.37 6.98
N TRP A 30 4.05 6.46 7.95
CA TRP A 30 4.80 6.70 9.18
C TRP A 30 6.28 6.96 8.90
N VAL A 31 6.90 6.16 8.02
CA VAL A 31 8.30 6.31 7.60
C VAL A 31 8.56 7.64 6.91
N VAL A 32 7.66 8.08 6.04
CA VAL A 32 7.85 9.30 5.23
C VAL A 32 7.61 10.58 6.03
N PHE A 33 6.61 10.59 6.92
CA PHE A 33 6.22 11.82 7.63
C PHE A 33 6.74 11.89 9.06
N TRP A 34 6.97 10.75 9.72
CA TRP A 34 7.48 10.72 11.09
C TRP A 34 8.51 9.61 11.30
N PRO A 35 9.65 9.65 10.57
CA PRO A 35 10.69 8.63 10.69
C PRO A 35 11.33 8.57 12.08
N GLN A 36 11.33 9.68 12.83
CA GLN A 36 12.03 9.79 14.12
C GLN A 36 11.38 9.00 15.26
N SER A 37 10.07 8.70 15.16
CA SER A 37 9.38 7.90 16.19
C SER A 37 9.36 6.41 15.87
N ILE A 38 9.95 5.99 14.75
CA ILE A 38 9.93 4.59 14.36
C ILE A 38 10.93 3.83 15.23
N PRO A 39 10.50 2.76 15.92
CA PRO A 39 11.39 1.97 16.76
C PRO A 39 12.20 1.02 15.88
N TYR A 40 13.18 1.53 15.10
CA TYR A 40 13.98 0.74 14.16
C TYR A 40 14.62 -0.49 14.80
N GLN A 41 15.05 -0.39 16.06
CA GLN A 41 15.67 -1.50 16.80
C GLN A 41 14.71 -2.68 17.06
N ASN A 42 13.40 -2.44 17.09
CA ASN A 42 12.38 -3.45 17.36
C ASN A 42 11.82 -4.11 16.09
N LEU A 43 12.19 -3.61 14.90
CA LEU A 43 11.68 -4.09 13.61
C LEU A 43 12.51 -5.24 13.00
N GLY A 44 13.49 -5.75 13.75
CA GLY A 44 14.41 -6.78 13.27
C GLY A 44 15.18 -6.29 12.03
N PRO A 45 15.32 -7.09 10.96
CA PRO A 45 16.09 -6.72 9.78
C PRO A 45 15.47 -5.55 8.97
N LEU A 46 14.16 -5.32 9.10
CA LEU A 46 13.49 -4.20 8.43
C LEU A 46 13.89 -2.84 9.01
N GLY A 47 14.26 -2.81 10.29
CA GLY A 47 14.71 -1.61 10.98
C GLY A 47 15.88 -0.91 10.31
N PRO A 48 17.09 -1.54 10.28
CA PRO A 48 18.27 -0.93 9.69
C PRO A 48 18.11 -0.67 8.18
N PHE A 49 17.35 -1.51 7.47
CA PHE A 49 17.03 -1.26 6.05
C PHE A 49 16.20 0.01 5.85
N THR A 50 15.12 0.17 6.63
CA THR A 50 14.26 1.36 6.55
C THR A 50 15.03 2.59 6.99
N GLN A 51 15.81 2.49 8.07
CA GLN A 51 16.65 3.58 8.55
C GLN A 51 17.66 4.03 7.49
N TYR A 52 18.34 3.09 6.82
CA TYR A 52 19.25 3.41 5.73
C TYR A 52 18.55 4.18 4.58
N LEU A 53 17.36 3.74 4.19
CA LEU A 53 16.56 4.42 3.17
C LEU A 53 16.12 5.83 3.60
N VAL A 54 15.75 5.99 4.87
CA VAL A 54 15.38 7.30 5.44
C VAL A 54 16.58 8.24 5.44
N ASP A 55 17.74 7.78 5.92
CA ASP A 55 18.94 8.62 6.04
C ASP A 55 19.57 8.97 4.68
N HIS A 56 19.60 8.04 3.72
CA HIS A 56 20.33 8.23 2.45
C HIS A 56 19.43 8.53 1.25
N HIS A 57 18.16 8.10 1.29
CA HIS A 57 17.27 8.11 0.13
C HIS A 57 15.87 8.67 0.46
N HIS A 58 15.79 9.63 1.36
CA HIS A 58 14.52 10.24 1.77
C HIS A 58 13.67 10.76 0.60
N THR A 59 14.32 11.37 -0.40
CA THR A 59 13.64 11.86 -1.63
C THR A 59 13.00 10.70 -2.42
N LEU A 60 13.67 9.55 -2.48
CA LEU A 60 13.15 8.36 -3.14
C LEU A 60 11.94 7.80 -2.39
N LEU A 61 11.99 7.74 -1.05
CA LEU A 61 10.85 7.33 -0.22
C LEU A 61 9.64 8.25 -0.43
N ARG A 62 9.85 9.57 -0.46
CA ARG A 62 8.75 10.52 -0.68
C ARG A 62 8.15 10.40 -2.08
N ASN A 63 8.99 10.25 -3.10
CA ASN A 63 8.52 10.08 -4.48
C ASN A 63 7.81 8.73 -4.66
N GLY A 64 8.37 7.66 -4.09
CA GLY A 64 7.76 6.33 -4.09
C GLY A 64 6.42 6.30 -3.36
N TYR A 65 6.27 7.07 -2.27
CA TYR A 65 5.01 7.21 -1.56
C TYR A 65 3.91 7.81 -2.43
N TRP A 66 4.20 8.94 -3.09
CA TRP A 66 3.25 9.56 -4.01
C TRP A 66 2.94 8.66 -5.20
N LEU A 67 3.93 7.96 -5.74
CA LEU A 67 3.73 7.00 -6.81
C LEU A 67 2.81 5.85 -6.37
N ALA A 68 3.01 5.30 -5.16
CA ALA A 68 2.17 4.24 -4.63
C ALA A 68 0.71 4.69 -4.46
N TRP A 69 0.49 5.91 -3.96
CA TRP A 69 -0.84 6.53 -3.89
C TRP A 69 -1.46 6.71 -5.27
N LEU A 70 -0.72 7.21 -6.25
CA LEU A 70 -1.20 7.39 -7.62
C LEU A 70 -1.63 6.07 -8.24
N ILE A 71 -0.85 5.00 -8.05
CA ILE A 71 -1.20 3.66 -8.54
C ILE A 71 -2.48 3.16 -7.88
N HIS A 72 -2.56 3.18 -6.54
CA HIS A 72 -3.74 2.63 -5.83
C HIS A 72 -5.01 3.42 -6.12
N VAL A 73 -4.94 4.76 -6.17
CA VAL A 73 -6.07 5.60 -6.54
C VAL A 73 -6.44 5.38 -8.01
N GLY A 74 -5.46 5.30 -8.91
CA GLY A 74 -5.66 5.02 -10.32
C GLY A 74 -6.37 3.69 -10.57
N GLU A 75 -5.90 2.61 -9.93
CA GLU A 75 -6.53 1.29 -10.01
C GLU A 75 -7.95 1.29 -9.42
N SER A 76 -8.15 2.00 -8.30
CA SER A 76 -9.48 2.13 -7.69
C SER A 76 -10.46 2.86 -8.63
N LEU A 77 -10.03 3.97 -9.25
CA LEU A 77 -10.84 4.71 -10.21
C LEU A 77 -11.13 3.88 -11.47
N TYR A 78 -10.12 3.17 -11.98
CA TYR A 78 -10.26 2.29 -13.13
C TYR A 78 -11.25 1.15 -12.84
N ALA A 79 -11.17 0.53 -11.66
CA ALA A 79 -12.12 -0.50 -11.23
C ALA A 79 -13.55 0.04 -11.21
N ILE A 80 -13.79 1.26 -10.71
CA ILE A 80 -15.12 1.90 -10.73
C ILE A 80 -15.65 2.08 -12.16
N VAL A 81 -14.77 2.42 -13.12
CA VAL A 81 -15.14 2.54 -14.54
C VAL A 81 -15.46 1.17 -15.14
N LEU A 82 -14.70 0.13 -14.80
CA LEU A 82 -14.96 -1.24 -15.27
C LEU A 82 -16.21 -1.85 -14.63
N CYS A 83 -16.57 -1.43 -13.41
CA CYS A 83 -17.79 -1.83 -12.71
C CYS A 83 -19.08 -1.20 -13.28
N LYS A 84 -18.98 -0.29 -14.25
CA LYS A 84 -20.11 0.22 -15.02
C LYS A 84 -20.32 -0.60 -16.29
#